data_AF-A0A3E2NCS7-F1
#
_entry.id   AF-A0A3E2NCS7-F1
#
_cell.length_a   1.000
_cell.length_b   1.000
_cell.length_c   1.000
_cell.angle_alpha   90.00
_cell.angle_beta   90.00
_cell.angle_gamma   90.00
#
_symmetry.space_group_name_H-M   'P 1'
#
loop_
_entity.id
_entity.type
_entity.pdbx_description
1 polymer ?
#
loop_
_entity_poly.entity_id
_entity_poly.type
_entity_poly.pdbx_seq_one_letter_code
_entity_poly.pdbx_strand_id
1 'polypeptide(L)'
;MRKVILIIACVVIMTLAGCSESARVSYNLSKEADNFNVIRQLTVINCIEGDVLFQMTGKMSITADRGDNQLEIIVENENGKYEKHFVGLSDNVTYVVEDMGESKVNKYKYTLNFNPKMWIPVEADTID
;
A
#
# COMPACT_ATOMS: atom_id res chain seq x y z
N MET A 1 -36.21 -22.50 31.22
CA MET A 1 -36.04 -21.41 30.23
C MET A 1 -34.69 -20.70 30.33
N ARG A 2 -34.26 -20.20 31.50
CA ARG A 2 -32.93 -19.56 31.69
C ARG A 2 -31.71 -20.37 31.20
N LYS A 3 -31.68 -21.69 31.45
CA LYS A 3 -30.57 -22.57 31.04
C LYS A 3 -30.49 -22.80 29.51
N VAL A 4 -31.63 -22.76 28.82
CA VAL A 4 -31.70 -22.96 27.36
C VAL A 4 -31.17 -21.72 26.62
N ILE A 5 -31.48 -20.52 27.12
CA ILE A 5 -30.97 -19.25 26.58
C ILE A 5 -29.43 -19.17 26.70
N LEU A 6 -28.87 -19.63 27.83
CA LEU A 6 -27.42 -19.68 28.06
C LEU A 6 -26.70 -20.64 27.08
N ILE A 7 -27.30 -21.79 26.79
CA ILE A 7 -26.73 -22.77 25.85
C ILE A 7 -26.76 -22.23 24.42
N ILE A 8 -27.86 -21.59 24.02
CA ILE A 8 -27.99 -20.95 22.70
C ILE A 8 -26.97 -19.80 22.55
N ALA A 9 -26.78 -18.99 23.59
CA ALA A 9 -25.77 -17.92 23.59
C ALA A 9 -24.33 -18.46 23.44
N CYS A 10 -23.98 -19.55 24.13
CA CYS A 10 -22.66 -20.17 23.99
C CYS A 10 -22.43 -20.77 22.59
N VAL A 11 -23.45 -21.35 21.97
CA VAL A 11 -23.35 -21.90 20.60
C VAL A 11 -23.16 -20.79 19.57
N VAL A 12 -23.82 -19.64 19.75
CA VAL A 12 -23.64 -18.47 18.88
C VAL A 12 -22.24 -17.87 19.04
N ILE A 13 -21.64 -17.84 20.24
CA ILE A 13 -20.28 -17.31 20.43
C ILE A 13 -19.22 -18.21 19.75
N MET A 14 -19.44 -19.52 19.72
CA MET A 14 -18.52 -20.46 19.07
C MET A 14 -18.54 -20.37 17.53
N THR A 15 -19.63 -19.91 16.91
CA THR A 15 -19.69 -19.71 15.45
C THR A 15 -19.02 -18.42 14.98
N LEU A 16 -18.68 -17.49 15.89
CA LEU A 16 -17.96 -16.25 15.57
C LEU A 16 -16.42 -16.40 15.64
N ALA A 17 -15.88 -17.52 16.13
CA ALA A 17 -14.44 -17.70 16.35
C ALA A 17 -13.65 -18.21 15.12
N GLY A 18 -14.26 -18.22 13.93
CA GLY A 18 -13.64 -18.73 12.70
C GLY A 18 -12.84 -17.69 11.93
N CYS A 19 -11.85 -17.04 12.54
CA CYS A 19 -10.85 -16.30 11.75
C CYS A 19 -9.73 -17.28 11.37
N SER A 20 -9.50 -17.47 10.07
CA SER A 20 -8.37 -18.28 9.61
C SER A 20 -7.05 -17.68 10.08
N GLU A 21 -6.01 -18.51 10.21
CA GLU A 21 -4.66 -18.00 10.52
C GLU A 21 -4.21 -16.95 9.50
N SER A 22 -4.53 -17.14 8.23
CA SER A 22 -4.24 -16.18 7.16
C SER A 22 -4.92 -14.83 7.38
N ALA A 23 -6.17 -14.79 7.83
CA ALA A 23 -6.87 -13.55 8.12
C ALA A 23 -6.22 -12.80 9.29
N ARG A 24 -5.81 -13.52 10.33
CA ARG A 24 -5.10 -12.94 11.49
C ARG A 24 -3.73 -12.38 11.09
N VAL A 25 -2.96 -13.12 10.29
CA VAL A 25 -1.65 -12.67 9.80
C VAL A 25 -1.81 -11.44 8.90
N SER A 26 -2.75 -11.48 7.95
CA SER A 26 -3.04 -10.33 7.08
C SER A 26 -3.40 -9.08 7.89
N TYR A 27 -4.29 -9.21 8.88
CA TYR A 27 -4.67 -8.09 9.75
C TYR A 27 -3.47 -7.49 10.48
N ASN A 28 -2.60 -8.35 11.04
CA ASN A 28 -1.40 -7.89 11.75
C ASN A 28 -0.41 -7.20 10.80
N LEU A 29 -0.16 -7.76 9.61
CA LEU A 29 0.75 -7.15 8.63
C LEU A 29 0.24 -5.78 8.15
N SER A 30 -1.07 -5.66 7.90
CA SER A 30 -1.67 -4.37 7.57
C SER A 30 -1.49 -3.37 8.72
N LYS A 31 -1.77 -3.80 9.95
CA LYS A 31 -1.62 -2.96 11.15
C LYS A 31 -0.18 -2.48 11.37
N GLU A 32 0.81 -3.34 11.17
CA GLU A 32 2.22 -2.95 11.33
C GLU A 32 2.64 -1.87 10.33
N ALA A 33 2.13 -1.93 9.11
CA ALA A 33 2.43 -0.90 8.13
C ALA A 33 1.64 0.39 8.31
N ASP A 34 0.39 0.31 8.76
CA ASP A 34 -0.41 1.48 9.12
C ASP A 34 0.19 2.22 10.33
N ASN A 35 0.96 1.52 11.16
CA ASN A 35 1.77 2.08 12.24
C ASN A 35 3.20 2.46 11.80
N PHE A 36 3.51 2.39 10.50
CA PHE A 36 4.83 2.74 9.95
C PHE A 36 6.00 1.93 10.56
N ASN A 37 5.76 0.69 10.98
CA ASN A 37 6.79 -0.16 11.58
C ASN A 37 7.60 -0.97 10.54
N VAL A 38 6.99 -1.29 9.40
CA VAL A 38 7.61 -2.07 8.31
C VAL A 38 7.92 -1.22 7.08
N ILE A 39 8.94 -1.63 6.33
CA ILE A 39 9.28 -1.02 5.06
C ILE A 39 8.53 -1.75 3.95
N ARG A 40 7.89 -0.99 3.07
CA ARG A 40 7.21 -1.50 1.88
C ARG A 40 7.82 -0.90 0.62
N GLN A 41 7.68 -1.63 -0.47
CA GLN A 41 8.02 -1.18 -1.81
C GLN A 41 6.75 -1.20 -2.66
N LEU A 42 6.34 -0.04 -3.13
CA LEU A 42 5.31 0.14 -4.14
C LEU A 42 5.97 0.26 -5.50
N THR A 43 5.60 -0.60 -6.44
CA THR A 43 6.01 -0.50 -7.85
C THR A 43 4.77 -0.32 -8.70
N VAL A 44 4.73 0.74 -9.50
CA VAL A 44 3.62 1.01 -10.44
C VAL A 44 4.09 0.75 -11.86
N ILE A 45 3.28 0.03 -12.63
CA ILE A 45 3.66 -0.58 -13.90
C ILE A 45 2.64 -0.21 -14.97
N ASN A 46 3.12 0.16 -16.16
CA ASN A 46 2.30 0.27 -17.36
C ASN A 46 2.21 -1.09 -18.05
N CYS A 47 1.01 -1.63 -18.17
CA CYS A 47 0.73 -2.93 -18.77
C CYS A 47 0.82 -2.93 -20.31
N ILE A 48 0.79 -1.78 -20.98
CA ILE A 48 0.93 -1.70 -22.45
C ILE A 48 2.38 -1.95 -22.84
N GLU A 49 3.30 -1.22 -22.21
CA GLU A 49 4.73 -1.26 -22.55
C GLU A 49 5.51 -2.25 -21.67
N GLY A 50 4.94 -2.66 -20.53
CA GLY A 50 5.62 -3.50 -19.53
C GLY A 50 6.63 -2.73 -18.69
N ASP A 51 6.69 -1.40 -18.83
CA ASP A 51 7.65 -0.55 -18.15
C ASP A 51 7.16 -0.16 -16.74
N VAL A 52 8.09 -0.12 -15.78
CA VAL A 52 7.85 0.48 -14.46
C VAL A 52 7.71 1.98 -14.64
N LEU A 53 6.63 2.57 -14.15
CA LEU A 53 6.41 4.02 -14.21
C LEU A 53 7.17 4.73 -13.09
N PHE A 54 7.03 4.21 -11.87
CA PHE A 54 7.82 4.62 -10.74
C PHE A 54 7.80 3.56 -9.64
N GLN A 55 8.74 3.71 -8.72
CA GLN A 55 8.86 2.88 -7.53
C GLN A 55 9.05 3.75 -6.29
N MET A 56 8.33 3.44 -5.23
CA MET A 56 8.45 4.10 -3.93
C MET A 56 8.82 3.05 -2.88
N THR A 57 9.87 3.27 -2.11
CA THR A 57 10.27 2.40 -0.99
C THR A 57 10.36 3.21 0.28
N GLY A 58 9.81 2.70 1.38
CA GLY A 58 9.80 3.40 2.67
C GLY A 58 8.79 2.82 3.66
N LYS A 59 8.66 3.43 4.83
CA LYS A 59 7.57 3.12 5.76
C LYS A 59 6.31 3.84 5.30
N MET A 60 5.34 3.08 4.83
CA MET A 60 4.14 3.66 4.23
C MET A 60 2.88 2.85 4.52
N SER A 61 1.78 3.58 4.70
CA SER A 61 0.43 3.06 4.61
C SER A 61 -0.11 3.35 3.22
N ILE A 62 -0.80 2.38 2.63
CA ILE A 62 -1.33 2.46 1.27
C ILE A 62 -2.79 2.05 1.29
N THR A 63 -3.66 2.94 0.81
CA THR A 63 -5.09 2.67 0.63
C THR A 63 -5.43 2.74 -0.84
N ALA A 64 -6.13 1.72 -1.35
CA ALA A 64 -6.69 1.75 -2.70
C ALA A 64 -8.11 2.31 -2.65
N ASP A 65 -8.28 3.53 -3.18
CA ASP A 65 -9.60 4.13 -3.37
C ASP A 65 -10.18 3.69 -4.72
N ARG A 66 -11.27 2.92 -4.65
CA ARG A 66 -11.99 2.41 -5.83
C ARG A 66 -13.02 3.39 -6.37
N GLY A 67 -13.43 4.40 -5.60
CA GLY A 67 -14.33 5.45 -6.08
C GLY A 67 -13.61 6.39 -7.03
N ASP A 68 -12.40 6.80 -6.63
CA ASP A 68 -11.57 7.74 -7.38
C ASP A 68 -10.50 7.04 -8.26
N ASN A 69 -10.46 5.70 -8.24
CA ASN A 69 -9.46 4.88 -8.96
C ASN A 69 -8.03 5.35 -8.71
N GLN A 70 -7.60 5.42 -7.46
CA GLN A 70 -6.28 5.89 -7.08
C GLN A 70 -5.70 5.16 -5.88
N LEU A 71 -4.38 5.21 -5.73
CA LEU A 71 -3.69 4.86 -4.49
C LEU A 71 -3.45 6.12 -3.67
N GLU A 72 -3.87 6.09 -2.42
CA GLU A 72 -3.47 7.05 -1.40
C GLU A 72 -2.33 6.47 -0.59
N ILE A 73 -1.17 7.12 -0.63
CA ILE A 73 0.05 6.63 0.03
C ILE A 73 0.44 7.67 1.06
N ILE A 74 0.58 7.25 2.32
CA ILE A 74 1.14 8.08 3.37
C ILE A 74 2.52 7.52 3.69
N VAL A 75 3.55 8.36 3.64
CA VAL A 75 4.93 7.96 3.92
C VAL A 75 5.50 8.79 5.07
N GLU A 76 6.23 8.13 5.98
CA GLU A 76 7.02 8.79 7.02
C GLU A 76 8.41 9.14 6.45
N ASN A 77 8.79 10.42 6.48
CA ASN A 77 10.08 10.89 5.98
C ASN A 77 11.16 10.91 7.07
N GLU A 78 12.40 11.26 6.68
CA GLU A 78 13.57 11.25 7.60
C GLU A 78 13.42 12.17 8.82
N ASN A 79 12.56 13.19 8.71
CA ASN A 79 12.32 14.16 9.77
C ASN A 79 11.13 13.78 10.68
N GLY A 80 10.56 12.58 10.52
CA GLY A 80 9.37 12.13 11.23
C GLY A 80 8.10 12.87 10.83
N LYS A 81 8.09 13.50 9.65
CA LYS A 81 6.88 14.12 9.07
C LYS A 81 6.22 13.14 8.10
N TYR A 82 4.91 13.29 7.96
CA TYR A 82 4.11 12.50 7.04
C TYR A 82 3.83 13.27 5.75
N GLU A 83 4.02 12.62 4.63
CA GLU A 83 3.68 13.13 3.29
C GLU A 83 2.61 12.22 2.68
N LYS A 84 1.62 12.81 2.00
CA LYS A 84 0.55 12.08 1.31
C LYS A 84 0.71 12.24 -0.20
N HIS A 85 0.71 11.11 -0.90
CA HIS A 85 0.77 11.04 -2.35
C HIS A 85 -0.51 10.39 -2.87
N PHE A 86 -0.97 10.88 -4.03
CA PHE A 86 -2.07 10.31 -4.79
C PHE A 86 -1.53 9.80 -6.11
N VAL A 87 -1.83 8.55 -6.43
CA VAL A 87 -1.41 7.93 -7.68
C VAL A 87 -2.65 7.44 -8.39
N GLY A 88 -3.02 8.12 -9.46
CA GLY A 88 -4.13 7.70 -10.31
C GLY A 88 -3.84 6.35 -10.96
N LEU A 89 -4.81 5.45 -10.87
CA LEU A 89 -4.83 4.18 -11.59
C LEU A 89 -5.67 4.35 -12.86
N SER A 90 -5.29 3.62 -13.91
CA SER A 90 -6.05 3.53 -15.16
C SER A 90 -6.10 2.07 -15.59
N ASP A 91 -6.90 1.75 -16.62
CA ASP A 91 -7.07 0.38 -17.11
C ASP A 91 -5.75 -0.31 -17.49
N ASN A 92 -4.74 0.48 -17.85
CA ASN A 92 -3.43 0.01 -18.28
C ASN A 92 -2.34 0.20 -17.22
N VAL A 93 -2.68 0.66 -16.02
CA VAL A 93 -1.71 0.88 -14.94
C VAL A 93 -2.04 -0.06 -13.79
N THR A 94 -1.08 -0.91 -13.44
CA THR A 94 -1.17 -1.81 -12.29
C THR A 94 -0.11 -1.48 -11.26
N TYR A 95 -0.21 -2.09 -10.09
CA TYR A 95 0.74 -1.88 -9.00
C TYR A 95 0.99 -3.17 -8.23
N VAL A 96 2.18 -3.24 -7.62
CA VAL A 96 2.59 -4.29 -6.69
C VAL A 96 3.07 -3.62 -5.42
N VAL A 97 2.61 -4.13 -4.28
CA VAL A 97 3.12 -3.74 -2.96
C VAL A 97 3.83 -4.94 -2.36
N GLU A 98 5.12 -4.79 -2.10
CA GLU A 98 5.95 -5.79 -1.46
C GLU A 98 6.23 -5.37 -0.02
N ASP A 99 5.96 -6.27 0.93
CA ASP A 99 6.35 -6.08 2.33
C ASP A 99 7.79 -6.58 2.52
N MET A 100 8.70 -5.63 2.75
CA MET A 100 10.13 -5.89 2.91
C MET A 100 10.48 -6.18 4.38
N GLY A 101 9.50 -6.11 5.29
CA GLY A 101 9.64 -6.34 6.72
C GLY A 101 10.44 -5.26 7.46
N GLU A 102 10.96 -5.61 8.63
CA GLU A 102 11.79 -4.75 9.48
C GLU A 102 13.26 -4.80 9.04
N SER A 103 13.60 -4.18 7.92
CA SER A 103 15.01 -4.06 7.53
C SER A 103 15.78 -3.15 8.50
N LYS A 104 16.94 -3.61 9.00
CA LYS A 104 17.93 -2.81 9.75
C LYS A 104 18.66 -1.77 8.88
N VAL A 105 18.28 -1.63 7.61
CA VAL A 105 18.93 -0.72 6.66
C VAL A 105 18.12 0.57 6.61
N ASN A 106 18.63 1.58 7.30
CA ASN A 106 18.21 2.99 7.32
C ASN A 106 16.69 3.25 7.22
N LYS A 107 15.99 3.12 8.35
CA LYS A 107 14.53 3.26 8.53
C LYS A 107 13.90 4.56 7.99
N TYR A 108 14.72 5.56 7.71
CA TYR A 108 14.28 6.92 7.44
C TYR A 108 14.32 7.28 5.94
N LYS A 109 15.09 6.56 5.14
CA LYS A 109 15.33 6.91 3.74
C LYS A 109 14.25 6.31 2.85
N TYR A 110 13.28 7.13 2.42
CA TYR A 110 12.39 6.73 1.34
C TYR A 110 13.03 7.03 -0.01
N THR A 111 12.83 6.15 -0.99
CA THR A 111 13.36 6.34 -2.35
C THR A 111 12.19 6.34 -3.32
N LEU A 112 12.08 7.40 -4.12
CA LEU A 112 11.13 7.50 -5.21
C LEU A 112 11.91 7.52 -6.53
N ASN A 113 11.82 6.43 -7.28
CA ASN A 113 12.48 6.28 -8.58
C ASN A 113 11.43 6.42 -9.67
N PHE A 114 11.47 7.51 -10.44
CA PHE A 114 10.65 7.65 -11.65
C PHE A 114 11.38 7.10 -12.87
N ASN A 115 10.65 6.48 -13.79
CA ASN A 115 11.21 6.08 -15.07
C ASN A 115 11.39 7.31 -15.97
N PRO A 116 12.63 7.65 -16.38
CA PRO A 116 12.92 8.85 -17.15
C PRO A 116 12.30 8.86 -18.56
N LYS A 117 11.89 7.70 -19.11
CA LYS A 117 11.22 7.62 -20.41
C LYS A 117 9.78 8.19 -20.39
N MET A 118 9.21 8.45 -19.22
CA MET A 118 7.88 9.04 -19.06
C MET A 118 7.79 10.51 -19.50
N TRP A 119 8.92 11.21 -19.55
CA TRP A 119 8.98 12.59 -20.00
C TRP A 119 9.57 12.62 -21.40
N ILE A 120 8.74 12.74 -22.45
CA ILE A 120 9.24 13.07 -23.79
C ILE A 120 9.63 14.56 -23.73
N PRO A 121 10.92 14.92 -23.87
CA PRO A 121 11.30 16.33 -23.94
C PRO A 121 10.71 16.90 -25.23
N VAL A 122 9.82 17.89 -25.11
CA VAL A 122 9.38 18.67 -26.27
C VAL A 122 10.38 19.81 -26.42
N GLU A 123 11.26 19.71 -27.42
CA GLU A 123 12.06 20.85 -27.85
C GLU A 123 11.11 21.82 -28.56
N ALA A 124 10.87 22.99 -27.96
CA ALA A 124 10.15 24.05 -28.63
C ALA A 124 11.10 24.68 -29.66
N ASP A 125 10.90 24.38 -30.94
CA ASP A 125 11.55 25.13 -32.02
C ASP A 125 11.08 26.59 -31.93
N THR A 126 11.93 27.45 -31.37
CA THR A 126 11.79 28.89 -31.54
C THR A 126 12.12 29.21 -32.99
N ILE A 127 11.08 29.43 -33.80
CA ILE A 127 11.22 30.02 -35.13
C ILE A 127 11.60 31.48 -34.92
N ASP A 128 12.83 31.84 -35.27
CA ASP A 128 13.35 33.22 -35.34
C ASP A 128 12.94 33.89 -36.66
#